data_AF-A0AAD0S3V3-F1
#
_entry.id   AF-A0AAD0S3V3-F1
#
_cell.length_a   1.000
_cell.length_b   1.000
_cell.length_c   1.000
_cell.angle_alpha   90.00
_cell.angle_beta   90.00
_cell.angle_gamma   90.00
#
_symmetry.space_group_name_H-M   'P 1'
#
loop_
_entity.id
_entity.type
_entity.pdbx_description
1 polymer ?
#
loop_
_entity_poly.entity_id
_entity_poly.type
_entity_poly.pdbx_seq_one_letter_code
_entity_poly.pdbx_strand_id
1 'polypeptide(L)'
;MASTEKAAELMLETGEFYTAQSLGKALSISANKASALLYNIRTTNKYKTVDTGVPNRTVKVVSIYGRKSSMRSLQNQALLFARPPMLANK
;
A
#
# COMPACT_ATOMS: atom_id res chain seq x y z
N MET A 1 -13.38 8.72 -1.37
CA MET A 1 -13.62 7.37 -0.82
C MET A 1 -12.36 6.52 -0.93
N ALA A 2 -12.02 5.69 0.06
CA ALA A 2 -10.92 4.73 -0.05
C ALA A 2 -11.28 3.58 -1.01
N SER A 3 -10.41 3.30 -1.97
CA SER A 3 -10.52 2.22 -2.96
C SER A 3 -9.50 1.10 -2.68
N THR A 4 -9.68 -0.06 -3.31
CA THR A 4 -8.75 -1.20 -3.22
C THR A 4 -7.34 -0.82 -3.64
N GLU A 5 -7.22 -0.02 -4.71
CA GLU A 5 -5.93 0.44 -5.22
C GLU A 5 -5.23 1.39 -4.26
N LYS A 6 -5.96 2.36 -3.69
CA LYS A 6 -5.40 3.26 -2.69
C LYS A 6 -4.94 2.51 -1.43
N ALA A 7 -5.69 1.51 -1.00
CA ALA A 7 -5.30 0.64 0.12
C ALA A 7 -4.04 -0.16 -0.22
N ALA A 8 -3.97 -0.77 -1.40
CA ALA A 8 -2.79 -1.54 -1.82
C ALA A 8 -1.53 -0.66 -1.94
N GLU A 9 -1.65 0.55 -2.50
CA GLU A 9 -0.54 1.50 -2.60
C GLU A 9 -0.03 1.91 -1.22
N LEU A 10 -0.92 2.20 -0.27
CA LEU A 10 -0.54 2.46 1.12
C LEU A 10 0.21 1.26 1.73
N MET A 11 -0.34 0.05 1.59
CA MET A 11 0.26 -1.17 2.14
C MET A 11 1.62 -1.47 1.51
N LEU A 12 1.81 -1.16 0.22
CA LEU A 12 3.09 -1.30 -0.46
C LEU A 12 4.09 -0.23 -0.03
N GLU A 13 3.63 1.01 0.20
CA GLU A 13 4.46 2.12 0.69
C GLU A 13 4.98 1.87 2.10
N THR A 14 4.13 1.39 3.01
CA THR A 14 4.53 1.09 4.39
C THR A 14 5.27 -0.24 4.49
N GLY A 15 4.94 -1.20 3.63
CA GLY A 15 5.51 -2.54 3.69
C GLY A 15 5.07 -3.32 4.95
N GLU A 16 3.99 -2.91 5.59
CA GLU A 16 3.51 -3.48 6.86
C GLU A 16 2.44 -4.57 6.66
N PHE A 17 2.24 -5.36 7.70
CA PHE A 17 1.12 -6.29 7.79
C PHE A 17 -0.12 -5.60 8.36
N TYR A 18 -1.28 -5.84 7.73
CA TYR A 18 -2.53 -5.25 8.15
C TYR A 18 -3.60 -6.29 8.49
N THR A 19 -4.36 -6.00 9.54
CA THR A 19 -5.69 -6.54 9.77
C THR A 19 -6.74 -5.59 9.19
N ALA A 20 -8.00 -6.03 9.11
CA ALA A 20 -9.10 -5.13 8.74
C ALA A 20 -9.21 -3.92 9.71
N GLN A 21 -8.92 -4.12 11.00
CA GLN A 21 -8.94 -3.04 12.00
C GLN A 21 -7.80 -2.05 11.78
N SER A 22 -6.55 -2.52 11.62
CA SER A 22 -5.41 -1.60 11.44
C SER A 22 -5.49 -0.86 10.10
N LEU A 23 -5.95 -1.52 9.03
CA LEU A 23 -6.16 -0.87 7.73
C LEU A 23 -7.31 0.14 7.79
N GLY A 24 -8.41 -0.21 8.49
CA GLY A 24 -9.53 0.69 8.71
C GLY A 24 -9.11 1.97 9.41
N LYS A 25 -8.29 1.85 10.47
CA LYS A 25 -7.70 3.01 11.16
C LYS A 25 -6.80 3.84 10.22
N ALA A 26 -5.91 3.19 9.47
CA ALA A 26 -4.97 3.89 8.58
C ALA A 26 -5.66 4.65 7.44
N LEU A 27 -6.83 4.19 6.98
CA LEU A 27 -7.59 4.81 5.90
C LEU A 27 -8.80 5.64 6.39
N SER A 28 -9.00 5.76 7.71
CA SER A 28 -10.18 6.38 8.33
C SER A 28 -11.50 5.83 7.78
N ILE A 29 -11.61 4.50 7.68
CA ILE A 29 -12.82 3.76 7.26
C ILE A 29 -13.20 2.67 8.26
N SER A 30 -14.42 2.15 8.16
CA SER A 30 -14.83 1.02 9.00
C SER A 30 -14.02 -0.24 8.70
N ALA A 31 -13.83 -1.08 9.74
CA ALA A 31 -13.17 -2.37 9.60
C ALA A 31 -13.88 -3.28 8.60
N ASN A 32 -15.21 -3.22 8.51
CA ASN A 32 -15.98 -3.99 7.52
C ASN A 32 -15.59 -3.61 6.08
N LYS A 33 -15.50 -2.30 5.81
CA LYS A 33 -15.07 -1.82 4.49
C LYS A 33 -13.61 -2.23 4.21
N ALA A 34 -12.72 -2.05 5.19
CA ALA A 34 -11.32 -2.46 5.06
C ALA A 34 -11.17 -3.97 4.84
N SER A 35 -12.01 -4.79 5.46
CA SER A 35 -12.07 -6.25 5.24
C SER A 35 -12.38 -6.59 3.78
N ALA A 36 -13.38 -5.92 3.18
CA ALA A 36 -13.69 -6.08 1.77
C ALA A 36 -12.52 -5.66 0.86
N LEU A 37 -11.80 -4.58 1.21
CA LEU A 37 -10.60 -4.17 0.47
C LEU A 37 -9.49 -5.22 0.57
N LEU A 38 -9.20 -5.75 1.77
CA LEU A 38 -8.20 -6.81 1.97
C LEU A 38 -8.56 -8.09 1.22
N TYR A 39 -9.85 -8.45 1.18
CA TYR A 39 -10.34 -9.56 0.39
C TYR A 39 -10.00 -9.36 -1.09
N ASN A 40 -10.37 -8.21 -1.66
CA ASN A 40 -10.07 -7.88 -3.06
C ASN A 40 -8.57 -7.87 -3.35
N ILE A 41 -7.75 -7.35 -2.42
CA ILE A 41 -6.29 -7.34 -2.54
C ILE A 41 -5.72 -8.76 -2.60
N ARG A 42 -6.25 -9.70 -1.81
CA ARG A 42 -5.80 -11.09 -1.81
C ARG A 42 -6.21 -11.88 -3.04
N THR A 43 -7.41 -11.62 -3.57
CA THR A 43 -8.02 -12.44 -4.62
C THR A 43 -7.74 -11.94 -6.03
N THR A 44 -7.34 -10.68 -6.20
CA THR A 44 -7.05 -10.12 -7.52
C THR A 44 -5.60 -10.35 -7.93
N ASN A 45 -5.38 -10.95 -9.11
CA ASN A 45 -4.05 -11.30 -9.65
C ASN A 45 -3.06 -10.14 -9.79
N LYS A 46 -3.54 -8.89 -9.85
CA LYS A 46 -2.65 -7.71 -9.94
C LYS A 46 -1.83 -7.47 -8.68
N TYR A 47 -2.24 -8.02 -7.54
CA TYR A 47 -1.59 -7.83 -6.25
C TYR A 47 -0.87 -9.10 -5.84
N LYS A 48 0.41 -8.99 -5.50
CA LYS A 48 1.13 -10.06 -4.83
C LYS A 48 1.12 -9.79 -3.33
N THR A 49 0.66 -10.76 -2.55
CA THR A 49 0.52 -10.64 -1.10
C THR A 49 1.22 -11.76 -0.36
N VAL A 50 1.53 -11.51 0.91
CA VAL A 50 1.92 -12.51 1.91
C VAL A 50 0.91 -12.41 3.05
N ASP A 51 0.41 -13.55 3.55
CA ASP A 51 -0.50 -13.60 4.69
C ASP A 51 -0.08 -14.62 5.75
N THR A 52 -0.45 -14.36 7.00
CA THR A 52 -0.04 -15.16 8.16
C THR A 52 -0.90 -16.41 8.41
N GLY A 53 -1.85 -16.74 7.53
CA GLY A 53 -2.78 -17.85 7.75
C GLY A 53 -3.88 -17.53 8.78
N VAL A 54 -4.72 -18.53 9.10
CA VAL A 54 -5.84 -18.40 10.07
C VAL A 54 -5.53 -19.15 11.37
N PRO A 55 -6.09 -18.72 12.52
CA PRO A 55 -6.88 -17.51 12.75
C PRO A 55 -6.01 -16.23 12.80
N ASN A 56 -6.63 -15.05 12.85
CA ASN A 56 -5.95 -13.74 12.93
C ASN A 56 -5.06 -13.38 11.72
N ARG A 57 -5.53 -13.74 10.52
CA ARG A 57 -4.85 -13.42 9.27
C ARG A 57 -4.52 -11.94 9.15
N THR A 58 -3.25 -11.66 8.94
CA THR A 58 -2.75 -10.35 8.50
C THR A 58 -2.26 -10.43 7.08
N VAL A 59 -2.31 -9.32 6.34
CA VAL A 59 -1.94 -9.27 4.92
C VAL A 59 -0.93 -8.17 4.70
N LYS A 60 0.13 -8.47 3.94
CA LYS A 60 1.10 -7.50 3.43
C LYS A 60 1.08 -7.53 1.90
N VAL A 61 1.16 -6.35 1.28
CA VAL A 61 1.34 -6.23 -0.17
C VAL A 61 2.83 -6.20 -0.48
N VAL A 62 3.27 -7.07 -1.40
CA VAL A 62 4.68 -7.20 -1.82
C VAL A 62 4.92 -6.56 -3.18
N SER A 63 3.91 -6.60 -4.06
CA SER A 63 3.98 -5.91 -5.34
C SER A 63 2.61 -5.64 -5.93
N ILE A 64 2.52 -4.58 -6.76
CA ILE A 64 1.36 -4.24 -7.57
C ILE A 64 1.81 -4.27 -9.04
N TYR A 65 1.21 -5.12 -9.88
CA TYR A 65 1.66 -5.34 -11.26
C TYR A 65 3.17 -5.60 -11.39
N GLY A 66 3.75 -6.37 -10.47
CA GLY A 66 5.19 -6.70 -10.43
C GLY A 66 6.10 -5.60 -9.85
N ARG A 67 5.59 -4.39 -9.65
CA ARG A 67 6.34 -3.27 -9.07
C ARG A 67 6.36 -3.33 -7.55
N LYS A 68 7.53 -3.11 -6.96
CA LYS A 68 7.79 -3.25 -5.52
C LYS A 68 7.80 -1.92 -4.73
N SER A 69 7.94 -0.79 -5.42
CA SER A 69 7.81 0.54 -4.81
C SER A 69 6.38 1.06 -4.99
N SER A 70 5.88 1.92 -4.11
CA SER A 70 4.58 2.61 -4.31
C SER A 70 4.67 3.73 -5.36
N MET A 71 3.53 4.13 -5.95
CA MET A 71 3.48 5.21 -6.94
C MET A 71 4.04 6.51 -6.38
N ARG A 72 3.71 6.80 -5.12
CA ARG A 72 4.21 7.96 -4.40
C ARG A 72 5.73 7.91 -4.23
N SER A 73 6.29 6.76 -3.88
CA SER A 73 7.74 6.59 -3.77
C SER A 73 8.43 6.86 -5.11
N LEU A 74 7.88 6.35 -6.22
CA LEU A 74 8.44 6.57 -7.55
C LEU A 74 8.32 8.04 -8.01
N GLN A 75 7.20 8.69 -7.73
CA GLN A 75 7.02 10.12 -8.00
C GLN A 75 8.03 10.96 -7.21
N ASN A 76 8.19 10.69 -5.91
CA ASN A 76 9.16 11.38 -5.06
C ASN A 76 10.59 11.18 -5.58
N GLN A 77 10.93 9.95 -6.00
CA GLN A 77 12.26 9.65 -6.54
C GLN A 77 12.51 10.37 -7.88
N ALA A 78 11.52 10.41 -8.78
CA ALA A 78 11.62 11.14 -10.04
C ALA A 78 11.80 12.65 -9.83
N LEU A 79 11.11 13.24 -8.84
CA LEU A 79 11.28 14.65 -8.49
C LEU A 79 12.67 14.96 -7.92
N LEU A 80 13.30 14.03 -7.20
CA LEU A 80 14.67 14.20 -6.69
C LEU A 80 15.70 14.23 -7.81
N PHE A 81 15.54 13.40 -8.84
CA PHE A 81 16.40 13.46 -10.03
C PHE A 81 16.27 14.78 -10.80
N ALA A 82 15.10 15.42 -10.75
CA ALA A 82 14.83 16.66 -11.46
C ALA A 82 15.31 17.93 -10.73
N ARG A 83 15.86 17.85 -9.50
CA ARG A 83 16.34 19.05 -8.77
C ARG A 83 17.70 19.49 -9.32
N PRO A 84 17.79 20.64 -10.02
CA PRO A 84 19.06 21.16 -10.51
C PRO A 84 19.91 21.62 -9.32
N PRO A 85 21.26 21.58 -9.44
CA PRO A 85 22.18 21.96 -8.36
C PRO A 85 22.09 23.44 -7.93
N MET A 86 21.33 24.27 -8.64
CA MET A 86 21.18 25.70 -8.34
C MET A 86 20.25 26.04 -7.16
N LEU A 87 19.55 25.06 -6.56
CA LEU A 87 18.65 25.27 -5.42
C LEU A 87 19.14 24.62 -4.11
N ALA A 88 20.34 24.04 -4.10
CA ALA A 88 21.04 23.68 -2.87
C ALA A 88 21.66 24.96 -2.28
N ASN A 89 20.86 25.77 -1.61
CA ASN A 89 21.36 26.99 -0.99
C ASN A 89 22.36 26.63 0.15
N LYS A 90 23.42 27.44 0.23
CA LYS A 90 24.49 27.40 1.25
C LYS A 90 23.95 27.54 2.67
#